data_AF-A0A9D9UAF4-F1
#
_entry.id   AF-A0A9D9UAF4-F1
#
_cell.length_a   1.000
_cell.length_b   1.000
_cell.length_c   1.000
_cell.angle_alpha   90.00
_cell.angle_beta   90.00
_cell.angle_gamma   90.00
#
_symmetry.space_group_name_H-M   'P 1'
#
loop_
_entity.id
_entity.type
_entity.pdbx_description
1 polymer ?
#
loop_
_entity_poly.entity_id
_entity_poly.type
_entity_poly.pdbx_seq_one_letter_code
_entity_poly.pdbx_strand_id
1 'polypeptide(L)'
;MLAITSCKKTPPDGNYCAKVIYSDSDSKKSASYTVIVEVKDNKLVDISFPEQHYDQSEIKAIEIPNDGKVTVVSQSGSVYKVEMKGPAEKCLNAINMLQCKGLSKDGKRCKRFTGNKNGLCWQHQGK
;
A
#
# COMPACT_ATOMS: atom_id res chain seq x y z
N MET A 1 -5.44 -29.29 30.38
CA MET A 1 -5.84 -27.98 29.82
C MET A 1 -5.09 -27.80 28.51
N LEU A 2 -5.73 -28.08 27.37
CA LEU A 2 -5.11 -27.84 26.06
C LEU A 2 -5.16 -26.34 25.77
N ALA A 3 -3.98 -25.73 25.64
CA ALA A 3 -3.83 -24.35 25.22
C ALA A 3 -4.48 -24.17 23.85
N ILE A 4 -5.52 -23.35 23.80
CA ILE A 4 -6.11 -22.88 22.55
C ILE A 4 -5.12 -21.85 22.00
N THR A 5 -4.10 -22.29 21.25
CA THR A 5 -3.27 -21.39 20.48
C THR A 5 -4.19 -20.75 19.44
N SER A 6 -4.72 -19.59 19.78
CA SER A 6 -5.49 -18.75 18.86
C SER A 6 -4.56 -18.49 17.67
N CYS A 7 -4.77 -19.20 16.56
CA CYS A 7 -4.07 -18.93 15.32
C CYS A 7 -4.42 -17.50 14.92
N LYS A 8 -3.54 -16.55 15.23
CA LYS A 8 -3.61 -15.20 14.68
C LYS A 8 -3.60 -15.39 13.15
N LYS A 9 -4.76 -15.18 12.52
CA LYS A 9 -4.89 -15.25 11.05
C LYS A 9 -4.14 -14.04 10.48
N THR A 10 -2.84 -14.19 10.32
CA THR A 10 -2.02 -13.18 9.65
C THR A 10 -2.21 -13.33 8.13
N PRO A 11 -2.53 -12.25 7.40
CA PRO A 11 -2.46 -12.28 5.94
C PRO A 11 -1.09 -12.79 5.48
N PRO A 12 -1.03 -13.71 4.51
CA PRO A 12 0.23 -14.11 3.89
C PRO A 12 0.90 -12.93 3.19
N ASP A 13 2.20 -13.05 2.93
CA ASP A 13 2.95 -12.05 2.18
C ASP A 13 2.39 -11.88 0.76
N GLY A 14 2.26 -10.63 0.33
CA GLY A 14 1.79 -10.34 -1.02
C GLY A 14 1.11 -8.99 -1.18
N ASN A 15 0.41 -8.86 -2.30
CA ASN A 15 -0.29 -7.64 -2.67
C ASN A 15 -1.78 -7.74 -2.35
N TYR A 16 -2.30 -6.68 -1.74
CA TYR A 16 -3.69 -6.61 -1.30
C TYR A 16 -4.35 -5.36 -1.83
N CYS A 17 -5.66 -5.44 -2.01
CA CYS A 17 -6.45 -4.24 -2.17
C CYS A 17 -6.69 -3.59 -0.81
N ALA A 18 -6.51 -2.28 -0.75
CA ALA A 18 -6.90 -1.48 0.39
C ALA A 18 -7.63 -0.20 -0.03
N LYS A 19 -8.55 0.24 0.83
CA LYS A 19 -9.06 1.61 0.82
C LYS A 19 -8.15 2.45 1.70
N VAL A 20 -7.61 3.53 1.17
CA VAL A 20 -6.71 4.45 1.88
C VAL A 20 -7.36 5.81 1.95
N ILE A 21 -7.52 6.32 3.17
CA ILE A 21 -7.93 7.70 3.42
C ILE A 21 -6.67 8.46 3.83
N TYR A 22 -6.20 9.32 2.94
CA TYR A 22 -5.15 10.29 3.20
C TYR A 22 -5.71 11.48 3.97
N SER A 23 -4.96 12.00 4.93
CA SER A 23 -5.24 13.27 5.57
C SER A 23 -3.93 14.01 5.77
N ASP A 24 -3.87 15.20 5.20
CA ASP A 24 -2.79 16.15 5.40
C ASP A 24 -3.00 16.90 6.73
N SER A 25 -2.00 16.86 7.61
CA SER A 25 -2.08 17.48 8.94
C SER A 25 -2.30 18.99 8.90
N ASP A 26 -1.83 19.65 7.83
CA ASP A 26 -1.79 21.11 7.73
C ASP A 26 -2.98 21.69 6.97
N SER A 27 -3.47 21.00 5.94
CA SER A 27 -4.46 21.57 5.02
C SER A 27 -5.92 21.13 5.22
N LYS A 28 -6.20 20.23 6.19
CA LYS A 28 -7.53 19.56 6.37
C LYS A 28 -8.06 18.86 5.10
N LYS A 29 -7.22 18.69 4.08
CA LYS A 29 -7.59 17.98 2.85
C LYS A 29 -7.51 16.50 3.14
N SER A 30 -8.61 15.81 2.86
CA SER A 30 -8.64 14.35 2.85
C SER A 30 -9.02 13.86 1.47
N ALA A 31 -8.46 12.73 1.10
CA ALA A 31 -8.79 12.06 -0.14
C ALA A 31 -8.87 10.55 0.12
N SER A 32 -9.82 9.90 -0.53
CA SER A 32 -10.04 8.46 -0.43
C SER A 32 -9.65 7.81 -1.74
N TYR A 33 -8.79 6.81 -1.67
CA TYR A 33 -8.30 6.06 -2.82
C TYR A 33 -8.50 4.56 -2.58
N THR A 34 -8.76 3.83 -3.65
CA THR A 34 -8.60 2.36 -3.66
C THR A 34 -7.27 2.08 -4.33
N VAL A 35 -6.38 1.40 -3.63
CA VAL A 35 -4.99 1.19 -4.06
C VAL A 35 -4.54 -0.23 -3.76
N ILE A 36 -3.40 -0.61 -4.34
CA ILE A 36 -2.71 -1.84 -4.00
C ILE A 36 -1.69 -1.56 -2.90
N VAL A 37 -1.60 -2.44 -1.92
CA VAL A 37 -0.62 -2.36 -0.82
C VAL A 37 0.20 -3.64 -0.73
N GLU A 38 1.46 -3.54 -0.32
CA GLU A 38 2.33 -4.69 -0.06
C GLU A 38 2.30 -5.03 1.43
N VAL A 39 2.05 -6.31 1.72
CA VAL A 39 2.11 -6.90 3.04
C VAL A 39 3.27 -7.87 3.11
N LYS A 40 4.08 -7.75 4.15
CA LYS A 40 5.18 -8.65 4.44
C LYS A 40 5.29 -8.89 5.95
N ASP A 41 5.41 -10.14 6.38
CA ASP A 41 5.52 -10.52 7.79
C ASP A 41 4.38 -9.92 8.65
N ASN A 42 3.14 -9.97 8.13
CA ASN A 42 1.95 -9.32 8.73
C ASN A 42 2.04 -7.79 8.87
N LYS A 43 2.95 -7.14 8.16
CA LYS A 43 3.15 -5.70 8.20
C LYS A 43 2.80 -5.06 6.86
N LEU A 44 2.11 -3.94 6.91
CA LEU A 44 1.99 -3.04 5.77
C LEU A 44 3.34 -2.39 5.53
N VAL A 45 3.96 -2.65 4.38
CA VAL A 45 5.31 -2.15 4.06
C VAL A 45 5.34 -1.16 2.91
N ASP A 46 4.32 -1.15 2.04
CA ASP A 46 4.21 -0.20 0.94
C ASP A 46 2.76 0.09 0.57
N ILE A 47 2.50 1.30 0.06
CA ILE A 47 1.22 1.70 -0.52
C ILE A 47 1.48 2.19 -1.95
N SER A 48 0.94 1.50 -2.94
CA SER A 48 1.09 1.83 -4.36
C SER A 48 0.05 2.87 -4.78
N PHE A 49 0.38 4.16 -4.66
CA PHE A 49 -0.51 5.22 -5.14
C PHE A 49 -0.49 5.32 -6.69
N PRO A 50 -1.67 5.49 -7.32
CA PRO A 50 -1.79 5.46 -8.78
C PRO A 50 -1.15 6.66 -9.48
N GLU A 51 -1.11 7.84 -8.83
CA GLU A 51 -0.58 9.10 -9.36
C GLU A 51 0.56 9.64 -8.48
N GLN A 52 1.17 10.77 -8.89
CA GLN A 52 2.25 11.43 -8.16
C GLN A 52 1.90 11.51 -6.66
N HIS A 53 2.76 10.89 -5.86
CA HIS A 53 2.56 10.78 -4.43
C HIS A 53 2.84 12.16 -3.80
N TYR A 54 1.89 12.68 -3.02
CA TYR A 54 2.10 13.93 -2.27
C TYR A 54 3.29 13.83 -1.32
N ASP A 55 3.49 12.64 -0.73
CA ASP A 55 4.63 12.34 0.12
C ASP A 55 5.54 11.25 -0.46
N GLN A 56 6.71 11.60 -0.95
CA GLN A 56 7.65 10.60 -1.48
C GLN A 56 8.40 9.82 -0.40
N SER A 57 8.14 10.09 0.88
CA SER A 57 8.76 9.40 2.01
C SER A 57 8.32 7.95 2.10
N GLU A 58 9.24 7.09 2.56
CA GLU A 58 8.91 5.72 2.90
C GLU A 58 7.94 5.68 4.09
N ILE A 59 6.98 4.76 4.05
CA ILE A 59 6.17 4.45 5.22
C ILE A 59 6.94 3.51 6.15
N LYS A 60 6.77 3.67 7.46
CA LYS A 60 7.29 2.70 8.41
C LYS A 60 6.42 1.44 8.38
N ALA A 61 7.07 0.28 8.32
CA ALA A 61 6.39 -1.01 8.40
C ALA A 61 5.56 -1.10 9.69
N ILE A 62 4.28 -1.43 9.57
CA ILE A 62 3.34 -1.46 10.70
C ILE A 62 2.49 -2.73 10.68
N GLU A 63 2.32 -3.36 11.84
CA GLU A 63 1.51 -4.58 11.96
C GLU A 63 0.05 -4.31 11.59
N ILE A 64 -0.53 -5.23 10.84
CA ILE A 64 -1.94 -5.19 10.45
C ILE A 64 -2.75 -5.91 11.55
N PRO A 65 -3.68 -5.21 12.22
CA PRO A 65 -4.56 -5.85 13.22
C PRO A 65 -5.53 -6.82 12.56
N ASN A 66 -6.15 -7.69 13.36
CA ASN A 66 -7.08 -8.72 12.87
C ASN A 66 -8.32 -8.16 12.15
N ASP A 67 -8.69 -6.90 12.38
CA ASP A 67 -9.80 -6.22 11.71
C ASP A 67 -9.40 -5.63 10.33
N GLY A 68 -8.12 -5.74 9.95
CA GLY A 68 -7.58 -5.25 8.69
C GLY A 68 -7.52 -3.72 8.59
N LYS A 69 -7.62 -2.99 9.71
CA LYS A 69 -7.56 -1.53 9.72
C LYS A 69 -6.30 -1.05 10.41
N VAL A 70 -5.51 -0.25 9.71
CA VAL A 70 -4.25 0.28 10.23
C VAL A 70 -4.12 1.76 9.90
N THR A 71 -3.57 2.54 10.83
CA THR A 71 -3.25 3.94 10.59
C THR A 71 -1.73 4.06 10.51
N VAL A 72 -1.26 4.56 9.37
CA VAL A 72 0.16 4.75 9.09
C VAL A 72 0.45 6.23 9.06
N VAL A 73 1.55 6.63 9.68
CA VAL A 73 2.07 8.00 9.59
C VAL A 73 3.36 7.91 8.80
N SER A 74 3.45 8.66 7.71
CA SER A 74 4.69 8.75 6.94
C SER A 74 5.74 9.60 7.65
N GLN A 75 6.98 9.60 7.15
CA GLN A 75 8.05 10.40 7.76
C GLN A 75 7.79 11.90 7.69
N SER A 76 7.01 12.38 6.72
CA SER A 76 6.63 13.80 6.61
C SER A 76 5.50 14.21 7.56
N GLY A 77 4.84 13.26 8.23
CA GLY A 77 3.73 13.51 9.16
C GLY A 77 2.33 13.30 8.56
N SER A 78 2.21 12.97 7.27
CA SER A 78 0.93 12.65 6.65
C SER A 78 0.32 11.37 7.24
N VAL A 79 -1.01 11.37 7.40
CA VAL A 79 -1.75 10.24 8.00
C VAL A 79 -2.49 9.46 6.92
N TYR A 80 -2.30 8.15 6.91
CA TYR A 80 -2.95 7.20 6.01
C TYR A 80 -3.75 6.20 6.82
N LYS A 81 -5.09 6.28 6.74
CA LYS A 81 -5.97 5.24 7.29
C LYS A 81 -6.21 4.19 6.22
N VAL A 82 -5.68 3.01 6.44
CA VAL A 82 -5.69 1.89 5.49
C VAL A 82 -6.67 0.83 5.98
N GLU A 83 -7.56 0.42 5.10
CA GLU A 83 -8.53 -0.65 5.35
C GLU A 83 -8.38 -1.73 4.27
N MET A 84 -7.94 -2.91 4.67
CA MET A 84 -7.75 -4.06 3.79
C MET A 84 -9.10 -4.55 3.26
N LYS A 85 -9.23 -4.67 1.94
CA LYS A 85 -10.46 -5.15 1.26
C LYS A 85 -10.35 -6.57 0.74
N GLY A 86 -9.14 -7.13 0.70
CA GLY A 86 -8.86 -8.50 0.28
C GLY A 86 -7.75 -8.58 -0.78
N PRO A 87 -7.72 -9.64 -1.60
CA PRO A 87 -6.68 -9.84 -2.60
C PRO A 87 -6.59 -8.69 -3.62
N ALA A 88 -5.39 -8.40 -4.13
CA ALA A 88 -5.15 -7.33 -5.11
C ALA A 88 -6.06 -7.42 -6.35
N GLU A 89 -6.35 -8.63 -6.83
CA GLU A 89 -7.20 -8.90 -8.00
C GLU A 89 -8.56 -8.21 -7.94
N LYS A 90 -9.14 -8.07 -6.73
CA LYS A 90 -10.42 -7.38 -6.54
C LYS A 90 -10.38 -5.92 -6.98
N CYS A 91 -9.22 -5.28 -6.91
CA CYS A 91 -9.08 -3.86 -7.15
C CYS A 91 -8.37 -3.55 -8.45
N LEU A 92 -7.46 -4.41 -8.93
CA LEU A 92 -6.79 -4.25 -10.23
C LEU A 92 -7.79 -3.94 -11.36
N ASN A 93 -8.91 -4.66 -11.42
CA ASN A 93 -9.94 -4.45 -12.43
C ASN A 93 -10.73 -3.14 -12.23
N ALA A 94 -10.90 -2.70 -10.98
CA ALA A 94 -11.69 -1.52 -10.65
C ALA A 94 -10.91 -0.20 -10.80
N ILE A 95 -9.58 -0.25 -10.66
CA ILE A 95 -8.73 0.96 -10.57
C ILE A 95 -7.75 1.11 -11.73
N ASN A 96 -7.79 0.21 -12.72
CA ASN A 96 -6.89 0.23 -13.90
C ASN A 96 -5.41 0.38 -13.54
N MET A 97 -4.98 -0.20 -12.42
CA MET A 97 -3.57 -0.19 -12.01
C MET A 97 -2.85 -1.42 -12.54
N LEU A 98 -1.57 -1.24 -12.90
CA LEU A 98 -0.70 -2.30 -13.39
C LEU A 98 0.62 -2.30 -12.62
N GLN A 99 1.30 -3.44 -12.57
CA GLN A 99 2.62 -3.53 -11.95
C GLN A 99 3.63 -2.71 -12.76
N CYS A 100 4.35 -1.83 -12.07
CA CYS A 100 5.37 -0.96 -12.63
C CYS A 100 6.35 -1.73 -13.52
N LYS A 101 6.64 -1.16 -14.69
CA LYS A 101 7.58 -1.71 -15.68
C LYS A 101 9.05 -1.42 -15.37
N GLY A 102 9.32 -0.54 -14.40
CA GLY A 102 10.67 -0.17 -13.99
C GLY A 102 11.42 -1.30 -13.29
N LEU A 103 12.75 -1.19 -13.24
CA LEU A 103 13.62 -2.12 -12.55
C LEU A 103 14.19 -1.48 -11.28
N SER A 104 14.21 -2.24 -10.18
CA SER A 104 14.91 -1.86 -8.95
C SER A 104 16.43 -1.87 -9.16
N LYS A 105 17.18 -1.34 -8.18
CA LYS A 105 18.65 -1.27 -8.23
C LYS A 105 19.33 -2.63 -8.43
N ASP A 106 18.70 -3.71 -7.96
CA ASP A 106 19.14 -5.09 -8.13
C ASP A 106 18.65 -5.75 -9.44
N GLY A 107 18.09 -4.96 -10.38
CA GLY A 107 17.67 -5.42 -11.70
C GLY A 107 16.34 -6.18 -11.74
N LYS A 108 15.65 -6.34 -10.60
CA LYS A 108 14.34 -7.00 -10.54
C LYS A 108 13.22 -6.06 -10.95
N ARG A 109 12.09 -6.63 -11.39
CA ARG A 109 10.89 -5.83 -11.71
C ARG A 109 10.37 -5.16 -10.43
N CYS A 110 10.09 -3.86 -10.52
CA CYS A 110 9.48 -3.11 -9.43
C CYS A 110 8.14 -3.74 -9.02
N LYS A 111 7.94 -3.95 -7.72
CA LYS A 111 6.73 -4.56 -7.18
C LYS A 111 5.55 -3.60 -7.06
N ARG A 112 5.81 -2.29 -7.13
CA ARG A 112 4.78 -1.27 -7.00
C ARG A 112 3.80 -1.30 -8.16
N PHE A 113 2.55 -0.93 -7.87
CA PHE A 113 1.52 -0.73 -8.88
C PHE A 113 1.38 0.75 -9.22
N THR A 114 0.92 1.04 -10.44
CA THR A 114 0.78 2.40 -10.97
C THR A 114 -0.45 2.49 -11.87
N GLY A 115 -1.13 3.64 -11.83
CA GLY A 115 -2.20 3.98 -12.78
C GLY A 115 -1.70 4.78 -13.99
N ASN A 116 -0.39 5.06 -14.05
CA ASN A 116 0.17 5.92 -15.07
C ASN A 116 0.22 5.22 -16.44
N LYS A 117 -0.14 5.95 -17.49
CA LYS A 117 -0.23 5.43 -18.87
C LYS A 117 1.10 4.88 -19.40
N ASN A 118 2.23 5.44 -18.96
CA ASN A 118 3.56 4.94 -19.32
C ASN A 118 3.92 3.61 -18.63
N GLY A 119 3.13 3.20 -17.62
CA GLY A 119 3.35 2.00 -16.83
C GLY A 119 4.51 2.07 -15.85
N LEU A 120 5.01 3.28 -15.55
CA LEU A 120 6.07 3.52 -14.56
C LEU A 120 5.44 4.09 -13.28
N CYS A 121 5.97 3.76 -12.11
CA CYS A 121 5.56 4.38 -10.84
C CYS A 121 6.39 5.65 -10.62
N TRP A 122 6.05 6.46 -9.62
CA TRP A 122 6.71 7.75 -9.37
C TRP A 122 8.24 7.64 -9.18
N GLN A 123 8.76 6.51 -8.69
CA GLN A 123 10.21 6.27 -8.58
C GLN A 123 10.91 5.98 -9.91
N HIS A 124 10.14 5.62 -10.95
CA HIS A 124 10.65 5.25 -12.27
C HIS A 124 10.18 6.22 -13.37
N GLN A 125 9.33 7.18 -13.05
CA GLN A 125 8.97 8.28 -13.94
C GLN A 125 10.07 9.36 -13.84
N GLY A 126 10.55 9.86 -14.98
CA GLY A 126 11.58 10.90 -14.99
C GLY A 126 13.00 10.36 -14.93
N LYS A 127 13.36 9.47 -15.86
CA LYS A 127 14.72 9.47 -16.39
C LYS A 127 14.75 10.29 -17.67
#